data_AF-A0A085MPI4-F1
#
_entry.id   AF-A0A085MPI4-F1
#
_cell.length_a   1.000
_cell.length_b   1.000
_cell.length_c   1.000
_cell.angle_alpha   90.00
_cell.angle_beta   90.00
_cell.angle_gamma   90.00
#
_symmetry.space_group_name_H-M   'P 1'
#
loop_
_entity.id
_entity.type
_entity.pdbx_description
1 polymer ?
#
loop_
_entity_poly.entity_id
_entity_poly.type
_entity_poly.pdbx_seq_one_letter_code
_entity_poly.pdbx_strand_id
1 'polypeptide(L)' 'MDMEKLLEEGHRMEQPVNCPDDMYSIMLDCWQAEPSKRPDFTEIRERLR' A
#
# COMPACT_ATOMS: atom_id res chain seq x y z
N MET A 1 -13.61 -9.79 -15.15
CA MET A 1 -13.39 -9.64 -13.70
C MET A 1 -13.25 -8.16 -13.45
N ASP A 2 -14.13 -7.59 -12.66
CA ASP A 2 -14.17 -6.15 -12.42
C ASP A 2 -13.09 -5.76 -11.43
N MET A 3 -12.29 -4.75 -11.77
CA MET A 3 -11.14 -4.30 -10.98
C MET A 3 -11.53 -3.92 -9.55
N GLU A 4 -12.71 -3.32 -9.38
CA GLU A 4 -13.26 -2.93 -8.08
C GLU A 4 -13.42 -4.13 -7.14
N LYS A 5 -13.98 -5.23 -7.65
CA LYS A 5 -14.19 -6.45 -6.88
C LYS A 5 -12.89 -7.05 -6.34
N LEU A 6 -11.83 -7.04 -7.14
CA LEU A 6 -10.51 -7.53 -6.71
C LEU A 6 -9.97 -6.70 -5.54
N LEU A 7 -10.15 -5.37 -5.58
CA LEU A 7 -9.69 -4.47 -4.52
C LEU A 7 -10.51 -4.64 -3.23
N GLU A 8 -11.82 -4.86 -3.34
CA GLU A 8 -12.71 -5.17 -2.21
C GLU A 8 -12.36 -6.51 -1.55
N GLU A 9 -11.96 -7.51 -2.33
CA GLU A 9 -11.45 -8.80 -1.85
C GLU A 9 -10.04 -8.71 -1.22
N GLY A 10 -9.44 -7.52 -1.22
CA GLY A 10 -8.13 -7.26 -0.61
C GLY A 10 -6.93 -7.53 -1.51
N HIS A 11 -7.14 -7.89 -2.78
CA HIS A 11 -6.04 -8.06 -3.72
C HIS A 11 -5.30 -6.74 -3.94
N ARG A 12 -3.97 -6.78 -3.94
CA ARG A 12 -3.09 -5.66 -4.26
C ARG A 12 -2.04 -6.14 -5.26
N MET A 13 -1.36 -5.19 -5.89
CA MET A 13 -0.27 -5.49 -6.81
C MET A 13 0.86 -6.19 -6.05
N GLU A 14 1.47 -7.18 -6.69
CA GLU A 14 2.68 -7.82 -6.19
C GLU A 14 3.84 -6.82 -6.10
N GLN A 15 4.83 -7.14 -5.27
CA GLN A 15 6.04 -6.35 -5.13
C GLN A 15 6.81 -6.30 -6.46
N PRO A 16 7.14 -5.11 -6.99
CA PRO A 16 7.92 -5.00 -8.21
C PRO A 16 9.33 -5.57 -8.06
N VAL A 17 9.90 -6.04 -9.17
CA VAL A 17 11.31 -6.45 -9.23
C VAL A 17 12.21 -5.26 -8.87
N ASN A 18 13.18 -5.48 -7.97
CA ASN A 18 14.07 -4.46 -7.41
C ASN A 18 13.39 -3.42 -6.49
N CYS A 19 12.19 -3.70 -5.99
CA CYS A 19 11.59 -2.89 -4.94
C CYS A 19 12.05 -3.41 -3.56
N PRO A 20 12.67 -2.58 -2.71
CA PRO A 20 12.97 -2.95 -1.33
C PRO A 20 11.71 -3.29 -0.51
N ASP A 21 11.85 -4.20 0.45
CA ASP A 21 10.72 -4.70 1.26
C ASP A 21 10.08 -3.61 2.12
N ASP A 22 10.87 -2.68 2.63
CA ASP A 22 10.45 -1.50 3.39
C ASP A 22 9.60 -0.55 2.54
N MET A 23 10.02 -0.30 1.29
CA MET A 23 9.22 0.48 0.34
C MET A 23 7.89 -0.21 0.01
N TYR A 24 7.90 -1.53 -0.21
CA TYR A 24 6.69 -2.28 -0.48
C TYR A 24 5.75 -2.31 0.74
N SER A 25 6.29 -2.40 1.95
CA SER A 25 5.50 -2.28 3.18
C SER A 25 4.77 -0.93 3.26
N ILE A 26 5.43 0.18 2.90
CA ILE A 26 4.79 1.51 2.87
C ILE A 26 3.65 1.51 1.84
N MET A 27 3.85 0.90 0.67
CA MET A 27 2.80 0.80 -0.36
C MET A 27 1.58 0.01 0.15
N LEU A 28 1.79 -1.12 0.83
CA LEU A 28 0.71 -1.91 1.42
C LEU A 28 -0.07 -1.12 2.49
N ASP A 29 0.62 -0.34 3.33
CA ASP A 29 0.00 0.54 4.33
C ASP A 29 -0.82 1.66 3.65
N CYS A 30 -0.31 2.25 2.56
CA CYS A 30 -1.06 3.22 1.75
C CYS A 30 -2.31 2.63 1.09
N TRP A 31 -2.34 1.32 0.83
CA TRP A 31 -3.44 0.63 0.15
C TRP A 31 -4.43 -0.07 1.10
N GLN A 32 -4.42 0.25 2.39
CA GLN A 32 -5.42 -0.23 3.34
C GLN A 32 -6.84 0.07 2.86
N ALA A 33 -7.73 -0.91 2.97
CA ALA A 33 -9.13 -0.77 2.56
C ALA A 33 -9.82 0.35 3.36
N GLU A 34 -9.58 0.40 4.67
CA GLU A 34 -10.09 1.42 5.57
C GLU A 34 -9.24 2.71 5.46
N PRO A 35 -9.80 3.86 5.03
CA PRO A 35 -9.03 5.09 4.84
C PRO A 35 -8.36 5.61 6.12
N SER A 36 -8.98 5.40 7.28
CA SER A 36 -8.47 5.79 8.60
C SER A 36 -7.19 5.05 9.01
N LYS A 37 -6.90 3.89 8.39
CA LYS A 37 -5.70 3.09 8.65
C LYS A 37 -4.53 3.43 7.74
N ARG A 38 -4.73 4.29 6.75
CA ARG A 38 -3.66 4.71 5.84
C ARG A 38 -2.78 5.74 6.55
N PRO A 39 -1.45 5.65 6.41
CA PRO A 39 -0.55 6.65 6.96
C PRO A 39 -0.81 8.00 6.29
N ASP A 40 -0.64 9.08 7.04
CA ASP A 40 -0.64 10.42 6.46
C ASP A 40 0.71 10.72 5.77
N PHE A 41 0.76 11.81 5.02
CA PHE A 41 1.99 12.19 4.31
C PHE A 41 3.15 12.54 5.24
N THR A 42 2.88 12.95 6.48
CA THR A 42 3.92 13.21 7.47
C THR A 42 4.58 11.90 7.87
N GLU A 43 3.80 10.88 8.21
CA GLU A 43 4.30 9.55 8.55
C GLU A 43 5.05 8.90 7.39
N ILE A 44 4.51 8.94 6.17
CA ILE A 44 5.18 8.41 4.98
C ILE A 44 6.56 9.06 4.80
N ARG A 45 6.65 10.39 4.93
CA ARG A 45 7.92 11.11 4.81
C ARG A 45 8.92 10.66 5.86
N GLU A 46 8.51 10.47 7.11
CA GLU A 46 9.42 10.02 8.16
C GLU A 46 9.95 8.60 7.92
N ARG A 47 9.13 7.71 7.33
CA ARG A 47 9.52 6.32 7.01
C ARG A 47 10.44 6.22 5.78
N LEU A 48 10.46 7.23 4.92
CA LEU A 48 11.30 7.29 3.72
C LEU A 48 12.65 7.97 3.92
N ARG A 49 12.98 8.37 5.15
CA ARG A 49 14.24 9.04 5.49
C ARG A 49 15.41 8.08 5.66
#